data_AF-B6QEF7-F1
#
_entry.id   AF-B6QEF7-F1
#
_cell.length_a   1.000
_cell.length_b   1.000
_cell.length_c   1.000
_cell.angle_alpha   90.00
_cell.angle_beta   90.00
_cell.angle_gamma   90.00
#
_symmetry.space_group_name_H-M   'P 1'
#
loop_
_entity.id
_entity.type
_entity.pdbx_description
1 polymer ?
#
loop_
_entity_poly.entity_id
_entity_poly.type
_entity_poly.pdbx_seq_one_letter_code
_entity_poly.pdbx_strand_id
1 'polypeptide(L)'
;MKDLESRYYPARTSTMARTRRAIIAFALLVSIILLFRSFSASTIYDSPLLIPPQARGRAGTFESQLTIGDTTYPTLLEKLRHQYPYDLDSKFPAHIWQTWKYSVSSSSFPQHFRYLESTWTDTNPEFVHEVISDESAVHLVQYLYGSMPEVVEAYNSLPAPVLKADLFRYLILLARGGIYSDIDTEALKPVVDWLPEDMDPSSVGLVIGIEADPDRPDWHQWYSRRIQFCQWTIQAKPGHPVLRDVVATIVEDALRMKKKGILTMSKLDKSVMEFTGPAVWTDAIFRYFNNPDYFISEGTGNVTYEDFTGLTIQKKIGDVAVLPITSFSPGVDQMGAKGLDDPLAFVSHRFEGSWKPQNERIY
;
A
#
# COMPACT_ATOMS: atom_id res chain seq x y z
N MET A 1 68.06 48.63 54.77
CA MET A 1 67.01 49.63 55.07
C MET A 1 66.49 50.15 53.73
N LYS A 2 65.20 49.89 53.44
CA LYS A 2 64.36 50.31 52.29
C LYS A 2 64.52 49.63 50.90
N ASP A 3 63.43 48.95 50.53
CA ASP A 3 62.71 48.79 49.24
C ASP A 3 63.43 48.61 47.90
N LEU A 4 63.10 47.53 47.18
CA LEU A 4 62.24 47.51 45.96
C LEU A 4 62.25 46.13 45.25
N GLU A 5 61.06 45.72 44.82
CA GLU A 5 60.66 44.70 43.82
C GLU A 5 61.60 43.54 43.41
N SER A 6 61.11 42.30 43.50
CA SER A 6 61.35 41.31 42.44
C SER A 6 60.16 40.36 42.24
N ARG A 7 59.96 40.02 40.97
CA ARG A 7 58.77 39.42 40.34
C ARG A 7 58.66 37.91 40.59
N TYR A 8 57.42 37.41 40.65
CA TYR A 8 57.06 35.99 40.59
C TYR A 8 56.14 35.74 39.39
N TYR A 9 56.46 34.74 38.55
CA TYR A 9 55.55 34.04 37.61
C TYR A 9 56.20 32.70 37.16
N PRO A 10 55.44 31.71 36.63
CA PRO A 10 55.53 30.32 37.04
C PRO A 10 55.91 29.37 35.87
N ALA A 11 56.27 28.13 36.16
CA ALA A 11 56.42 27.10 35.13
C ALA A 11 55.16 26.21 35.08
N ARG A 12 54.35 26.41 34.04
CA ARG A 12 53.19 25.56 33.66
C ARG A 12 53.69 24.47 32.69
N THR A 13 53.63 23.21 33.09
CA THR A 13 54.00 22.05 32.25
C THR A 13 52.86 21.64 31.32
N SER A 14 53.23 21.11 30.14
CA SER A 14 52.44 21.09 28.91
C SER A 14 51.50 19.89 28.74
N THR A 15 50.27 19.98 29.25
CA THR A 15 49.20 18.99 28.98
C THR A 15 48.47 19.23 27.65
N MET A 16 48.47 20.47 27.13
CA MET A 16 47.79 20.83 25.87
C MET A 16 48.46 20.29 24.59
N ALA A 17 49.74 19.94 24.64
CA ALA A 17 50.48 19.48 23.45
C ALA A 17 50.17 18.02 23.07
N ARG A 18 49.82 17.17 24.05
CA ARG A 18 49.45 15.77 23.80
C ARG A 18 48.03 15.62 23.26
N THR A 19 47.09 16.40 23.77
CA THR A 19 45.69 16.42 23.29
C THR A 19 45.56 17.00 21.88
N ARG A 20 46.33 18.04 21.52
CA ARG A 20 46.34 18.57 20.14
C ARG A 20 46.91 17.58 19.12
N ARG A 21 47.93 16.80 19.48
CA ARG A 21 48.50 15.77 18.57
C ARG A 21 47.54 14.58 18.37
N ALA A 22 46.79 14.20 19.40
CA ALA A 22 45.78 13.14 19.29
C ALA A 22 44.58 13.55 18.41
N ILE A 23 44.12 14.80 18.52
CA ILE A 23 43.03 15.33 17.70
C ILE A 23 43.45 15.47 16.23
N ILE A 24 44.68 15.92 15.96
CA ILE A 24 45.21 16.03 14.59
C ILE A 24 45.41 14.64 13.97
N ALA A 25 45.87 13.65 14.74
CA ALA A 25 46.01 12.27 14.27
C ALA A 25 44.64 11.62 13.97
N PHE A 26 43.61 11.88 14.79
CA PHE A 26 42.25 11.39 14.55
C PHE A 26 41.61 12.07 13.33
N ALA A 27 41.79 13.39 13.17
CA ALA A 27 41.31 14.12 12.00
C ALA A 27 41.99 13.65 10.71
N LEU A 28 43.31 13.39 10.73
CA LEU A 28 44.01 12.80 9.58
C LEU A 28 43.56 11.38 9.26
N LEU A 29 43.28 10.55 10.28
CA LEU A 29 42.75 9.19 10.08
C LEU A 29 41.36 9.21 9.43
N VAL A 30 40.48 10.11 9.88
CA VAL A 30 39.13 10.30 9.30
C VAL A 30 39.23 10.85 7.87
N SER A 31 40.12 11.81 7.61
CA SER A 31 40.35 12.34 6.26
C SER A 31 40.91 11.30 5.31
N ILE A 32 41.81 10.41 5.78
CA ILE A 32 42.35 9.29 5.00
C ILE A 32 41.25 8.25 4.71
N ILE A 33 40.37 7.95 5.68
CA ILE A 33 39.21 7.06 5.46
C ILE A 33 38.21 7.66 4.46
N LEU A 34 38.03 8.98 4.47
CA LEU A 34 37.19 9.70 3.50
C LEU A 34 37.85 9.83 2.12
N LEU A 35 39.18 9.89 2.04
CA LEU A 35 39.94 9.93 0.78
C LEU A 35 40.12 8.54 0.14
N PHE A 36 40.12 7.46 0.93
CA PHE A 36 40.19 6.07 0.44
C PHE A 36 38.82 5.38 0.34
N ARG A 37 37.74 5.98 0.86
CA ARG A 37 36.39 5.74 0.33
C ARG A 37 36.32 6.41 -1.04
N SER A 38 36.91 5.73 -2.02
CA SER A 38 36.52 5.89 -3.40
C SER A 38 35.00 5.84 -3.41
N PHE A 39 34.37 6.96 -3.76
CA PHE A 39 32.99 6.98 -4.22
C PHE A 39 32.96 6.13 -5.49
N SER A 40 32.89 4.81 -5.32
CA SER A 40 32.17 4.00 -6.28
C SER A 40 30.72 4.44 -6.11
N ALA A 41 30.34 5.49 -6.84
CA ALA A 41 28.99 5.56 -7.32
C ALA A 41 28.79 4.28 -8.15
N SER A 42 28.40 3.21 -7.46
CA SER A 42 27.56 2.22 -8.09
C SER A 42 26.31 3.00 -8.48
N THR A 43 26.30 3.48 -9.72
CA THR A 43 25.09 3.47 -10.50
C THR A 43 24.53 2.06 -10.34
N ILE A 44 23.66 1.89 -9.34
CA ILE A 44 22.67 0.83 -9.38
C ILE A 44 21.94 1.15 -10.67
N TYR A 45 22.28 0.40 -11.71
CA TYR A 45 21.42 0.30 -12.86
C TYR A 45 20.11 -0.22 -12.27
N ASP A 46 19.17 0.70 -12.08
CA ASP A 46 17.77 0.42 -11.89
C ASP A 46 17.30 -0.17 -13.21
N SER A 47 17.73 -1.41 -13.49
CA SER A 47 17.27 -2.17 -14.63
C SER A 47 15.80 -2.44 -14.31
N PRO A 48 14.84 -1.80 -15.01
CA PRO A 48 13.44 -1.98 -14.69
C PRO A 48 13.13 -3.47 -14.87
N LEU A 49 12.41 -4.06 -13.90
CA LEU A 49 11.87 -5.41 -14.07
C LEU A 49 11.10 -5.44 -15.39
N LEU A 50 11.61 -6.22 -16.33
CA LEU A 50 11.04 -6.33 -17.67
C LEU A 50 9.75 -7.16 -17.56
N ILE A 51 8.63 -6.52 -17.86
CA ILE A 51 7.35 -7.19 -18.06
C ILE A 51 7.45 -8.02 -19.35
N PRO A 52 7.22 -9.35 -19.33
CA PRO A 52 7.22 -10.17 -20.52
C PRO A 52 6.28 -9.62 -21.60
N PRO A 53 6.58 -9.81 -22.91
CA PRO A 53 5.70 -9.39 -24.00
C PRO A 53 4.28 -9.95 -23.91
N GLN A 54 4.07 -11.05 -23.19
CA GLN A 54 2.75 -11.67 -22.96
C GLN A 54 1.93 -10.96 -21.87
N ALA A 55 2.56 -10.24 -20.94
CA ALA A 55 1.89 -9.45 -19.91
C ALA A 55 1.48 -8.05 -20.41
N ARG A 56 2.07 -7.59 -21.53
CA ARG A 56 1.49 -6.51 -22.35
C ARG A 56 0.41 -7.10 -23.25
N GLY A 57 -0.80 -7.20 -22.72
CA GLY A 57 -1.94 -7.76 -23.43
C GLY A 57 -2.27 -6.97 -24.70
N ARG A 58 -1.67 -7.33 -25.84
CA ARG A 58 -2.44 -7.29 -27.08
C ARG A 58 -3.61 -8.23 -26.85
N ALA A 59 -4.83 -7.74 -27.05
CA ALA A 59 -6.04 -8.54 -27.26
C ALA A 59 -5.85 -9.45 -28.49
N GLY A 60 -4.96 -10.43 -28.38
CA GLY A 60 -4.83 -11.57 -29.26
C GLY A 60 -5.70 -12.65 -28.66
N THR A 61 -6.60 -13.17 -29.47
CA THR A 61 -7.42 -14.35 -29.24
C THR A 61 -6.59 -15.49 -28.62
N PHE A 62 -6.46 -15.52 -27.30
CA PHE A 62 -6.21 -16.76 -26.59
C PHE A 62 -7.55 -17.47 -26.50
N GLU A 63 -7.96 -18.08 -27.62
CA GLU A 63 -8.66 -19.35 -27.48
C GLU A 63 -7.66 -20.29 -26.82
N SER A 64 -7.63 -20.32 -25.48
CA SER A 64 -7.26 -21.54 -24.80
C SER A 64 -8.37 -22.53 -25.15
N GLN A 65 -8.25 -23.19 -26.30
CA GLN A 65 -8.93 -24.45 -26.51
C GLN A 65 -8.37 -25.36 -25.42
N LEU A 66 -9.09 -25.43 -24.30
CA LEU A 66 -8.91 -26.46 -23.30
C LEU A 66 -8.91 -27.77 -24.07
N THR A 67 -7.74 -28.37 -24.24
CA THR A 67 -7.63 -29.69 -24.83
C THR A 67 -8.49 -30.61 -24.00
N ILE A 68 -9.54 -31.15 -24.62
CA ILE A 68 -10.46 -32.13 -24.05
C ILE A 68 -9.61 -33.32 -23.58
N GLY A 69 -9.23 -33.32 -22.30
CA GLY A 69 -8.25 -34.28 -21.79
C GLY A 69 -7.80 -34.08 -20.34
N ASP A 70 -7.72 -32.85 -19.84
CA ASP A 70 -7.38 -32.59 -18.43
C ASP A 70 -8.62 -32.18 -17.63
N THR A 71 -9.13 -33.10 -16.82
CA THR A 71 -10.29 -32.91 -15.92
C THR A 71 -9.89 -32.22 -14.61
N THR A 72 -9.19 -31.10 -14.68
CA THR A 72 -8.96 -30.20 -13.54
C THR A 72 -10.00 -29.08 -13.58
N TYR A 73 -10.89 -29.04 -12.60
CA TYR A 73 -11.75 -27.87 -12.41
C TYR A 73 -10.86 -26.63 -12.24
N PRO A 74 -11.14 -25.52 -12.94
CA PRO A 74 -10.30 -24.34 -12.85
C PRO A 74 -10.29 -23.82 -11.40
N THR A 75 -9.10 -23.44 -10.93
CA THR A 75 -8.91 -22.78 -9.64
C THR A 75 -9.70 -21.46 -9.58
N LEU A 76 -9.98 -20.95 -8.39
CA LEU A 76 -10.67 -19.67 -8.25
C LEU A 76 -9.91 -18.53 -8.95
N LEU A 77 -8.59 -18.52 -8.85
CA LEU A 77 -7.73 -17.56 -9.54
C LEU A 77 -7.90 -17.62 -11.07
N GLU A 78 -7.98 -18.81 -11.66
CA GLU A 78 -8.22 -18.98 -13.10
C GLU A 78 -9.61 -18.51 -13.51
N LYS A 79 -10.64 -18.79 -12.70
CA LYS A 79 -12.00 -18.27 -12.92
C LYS A 79 -12.01 -16.73 -12.89
N LEU A 80 -11.35 -16.12 -11.90
CA LEU A 80 -11.23 -14.66 -11.78
C LEU A 80 -10.47 -14.07 -12.98
N ARG A 81 -9.38 -14.71 -13.41
CA ARG A 81 -8.60 -14.29 -14.57
C ARG A 81 -9.42 -14.31 -15.86
N HIS A 82 -10.27 -15.32 -16.03
CA HIS A 82 -11.14 -15.45 -17.20
C HIS A 82 -12.28 -14.42 -17.19
N GLN A 83 -12.96 -14.26 -16.05
CA GLN A 83 -14.11 -13.35 -15.93
C GLN A 83 -13.70 -11.87 -15.97
N TYR A 84 -12.56 -11.53 -15.37
CA TYR A 84 -12.05 -10.16 -15.25
C TYR A 84 -10.67 -10.07 -15.88
N PRO A 85 -10.56 -10.07 -17.23
CA PRO A 85 -9.30 -9.95 -17.94
C PRO A 85 -8.62 -8.60 -17.61
N TYR A 86 -7.30 -8.57 -17.73
CA TYR A 86 -6.50 -7.41 -17.41
C TYR A 86 -5.93 -6.85 -18.70
N ASP A 87 -6.12 -5.56 -18.91
CA ASP A 87 -5.61 -4.84 -20.06
C ASP A 87 -4.88 -3.59 -19.56
N LEU A 88 -3.55 -3.63 -19.64
CA LEU A 88 -2.70 -2.50 -19.29
C LEU A 88 -2.94 -1.29 -20.20
N ASP A 89 -3.32 -1.48 -21.47
CA ASP A 89 -3.53 -0.38 -22.41
C ASP A 89 -4.86 0.36 -22.15
N SER A 90 -5.75 -0.24 -21.34
CA SER A 90 -6.98 0.41 -20.89
C SER A 90 -6.72 1.62 -19.99
N LYS A 91 -7.69 2.54 -19.91
CA LYS A 91 -7.59 3.70 -19.01
C LYS A 91 -8.07 3.34 -17.61
N PHE A 92 -7.58 4.03 -16.59
CA PHE A 92 -8.21 4.02 -15.28
C PHE A 92 -9.68 4.49 -15.41
N PRO A 93 -10.65 3.73 -14.89
CA PRO A 93 -12.03 4.18 -14.81
C PRO A 93 -12.15 5.42 -13.91
N ALA A 94 -12.88 6.45 -14.37
CA ALA A 94 -13.14 7.67 -13.59
C ALA A 94 -14.28 7.45 -12.57
N HIS A 95 -14.12 6.45 -11.71
CA HIS A 95 -15.07 6.10 -10.65
C HIS A 95 -14.38 6.11 -9.29
N ILE A 96 -15.05 6.69 -8.28
CA ILE A 96 -14.64 6.67 -6.88
C ILE A 96 -15.70 5.90 -6.10
N TRP A 97 -15.26 4.89 -5.38
CA TRP A 97 -16.07 4.02 -4.54
C TRP A 97 -15.72 4.27 -3.07
N GLN A 98 -16.71 4.60 -2.26
CA GLN A 98 -16.59 4.51 -0.80
C GLN A 98 -17.64 3.53 -0.27
N THR A 99 -17.45 3.02 0.94
CA THR A 99 -18.48 2.21 1.61
C THR A 99 -18.85 2.77 2.96
N TRP A 100 -20.14 2.70 3.28
CA TRP A 100 -20.63 3.00 4.61
C TRP A 100 -21.90 2.21 4.93
N LYS A 101 -22.30 2.18 6.20
CA LYS A 101 -23.50 1.45 6.64
C LYS A 101 -24.78 1.91 5.93
N TYR A 102 -24.88 3.20 5.64
CA TYR A 102 -26.07 3.83 5.07
C TYR A 102 -25.70 4.68 3.85
N SER A 103 -26.65 4.87 2.92
CA SER A 103 -26.49 5.79 1.79
C SER A 103 -26.32 7.24 2.26
N VAL A 104 -25.67 8.08 1.44
CA VAL A 104 -25.49 9.53 1.73
C VAL A 104 -26.82 10.27 1.90
N SER A 105 -27.86 9.82 1.19
CA SER A 105 -29.23 10.35 1.25
C SER A 105 -29.99 9.95 2.52
N SER A 106 -29.51 8.97 3.28
CA SER A 106 -30.15 8.53 4.53
C SER A 106 -29.98 9.58 5.63
N SER A 107 -31.03 9.78 6.44
CA SER A 107 -30.96 10.57 7.68
C SER A 107 -30.02 9.96 8.72
N SER A 108 -29.67 8.68 8.59
CA SER A 108 -28.74 7.97 9.47
C SER A 108 -27.28 8.10 9.04
N PHE A 109 -27.00 8.77 7.91
CA PHE A 109 -25.63 9.05 7.49
C PHE A 109 -24.98 10.08 8.45
N PRO A 110 -23.82 9.76 9.07
CA PRO A 110 -23.18 10.63 10.05
C PRO A 110 -22.77 11.98 9.47
N GLN A 111 -23.12 13.07 10.17
CA GLN A 111 -22.86 14.43 9.69
C GLN A 111 -21.37 14.72 9.54
N HIS A 112 -20.52 14.16 10.40
CA HIS A 112 -19.07 14.40 10.38
C HIS A 112 -18.39 13.78 9.15
N PHE A 113 -18.97 12.75 8.53
CA PHE A 113 -18.48 12.18 7.27
C PHE A 113 -18.89 12.97 6.03
N ARG A 114 -19.88 13.86 6.11
CA ARG A 114 -20.32 14.61 4.92
C ARG A 114 -19.22 15.49 4.34
N TYR A 115 -18.42 16.11 5.21
CA TYR A 115 -17.27 16.89 4.76
C TYR A 115 -16.24 15.99 4.05
N LEU A 116 -15.83 14.89 4.70
CA LEU A 116 -14.83 13.97 4.16
C LEU A 116 -15.29 13.37 2.82
N GLU A 117 -16.51 12.86 2.74
CA GLU A 117 -17.14 12.35 1.52
C GLU A 117 -17.19 13.41 0.42
N SER A 118 -17.63 14.64 0.73
CA SER A 118 -17.75 15.71 -0.28
C SER A 118 -16.40 16.10 -0.91
N THR A 119 -15.29 15.99 -0.16
CA THR A 119 -13.96 16.33 -0.68
C THR A 119 -13.57 15.48 -1.89
N TRP A 120 -14.03 14.22 -1.96
CA TRP A 120 -13.76 13.36 -3.12
C TRP A 120 -14.44 13.86 -4.39
N THR A 121 -15.69 14.33 -4.27
CA THR A 121 -16.45 14.93 -5.38
C THR A 121 -15.86 16.29 -5.77
N ASP A 122 -15.61 17.16 -4.80
CA ASP A 122 -15.17 18.54 -5.03
C ASP A 122 -13.77 18.60 -5.66
N THR A 123 -12.88 17.72 -5.21
CA THR A 123 -11.50 17.63 -5.69
C THR A 123 -11.38 16.86 -7.01
N ASN A 124 -12.39 16.06 -7.39
CA ASN A 124 -12.41 15.25 -8.60
C ASN A 124 -13.73 15.40 -9.39
N PRO A 125 -14.05 16.59 -9.91
CA PRO A 125 -15.37 16.90 -10.47
C PRO A 125 -15.73 16.12 -11.75
N GLU A 126 -14.74 15.51 -12.41
CA GLU A 126 -14.94 14.67 -13.59
C GLU A 126 -15.19 13.19 -13.26
N PHE A 127 -15.11 12.81 -11.98
CA PHE A 127 -15.29 11.42 -11.54
C PHE A 127 -16.72 11.18 -11.08
N VAL A 128 -17.21 9.96 -11.33
CA VAL A 128 -18.45 9.48 -10.70
C VAL A 128 -18.12 8.98 -9.30
N HIS A 129 -18.67 9.64 -8.29
CA HIS A 129 -18.47 9.27 -6.89
C HIS A 129 -19.72 8.57 -6.32
N GLU A 130 -19.54 7.36 -5.79
CA GLU A 130 -20.60 6.57 -5.18
C GLU A 130 -20.20 6.04 -3.80
N VAL A 131 -21.07 6.28 -2.80
CA VAL A 131 -20.99 5.63 -1.48
C VAL A 131 -21.94 4.44 -1.45
N ILE A 132 -21.38 3.24 -1.43
CA ILE A 132 -22.11 1.99 -1.43
C ILE A 132 -22.52 1.64 0.01
N SER A 133 -23.82 1.43 0.23
CA SER A 133 -24.34 0.97 1.53
C SER A 133 -24.03 -0.51 1.78
N ASP A 134 -23.98 -0.95 3.04
CA ASP A 134 -23.85 -2.38 3.40
C ASP A 134 -24.89 -3.27 2.67
N GLU A 135 -26.12 -2.80 2.56
CA GLU A 135 -27.20 -3.49 1.84
C GLU A 135 -26.91 -3.56 0.33
N SER A 136 -26.52 -2.43 -0.27
CA SER A 136 -26.19 -2.37 -1.70
C SER A 136 -24.99 -3.24 -2.04
N ALA A 137 -23.97 -3.29 -1.16
CA ALA A 137 -22.76 -4.07 -1.35
C ALA A 137 -23.06 -5.56 -1.57
N VAL A 138 -23.99 -6.14 -0.81
CA VAL A 138 -24.42 -7.54 -0.98
C VAL A 138 -25.01 -7.77 -2.38
N HIS A 139 -25.87 -6.86 -2.84
CA HIS A 139 -26.50 -6.96 -4.16
C HIS A 139 -25.49 -6.75 -5.30
N LEU A 140 -24.57 -5.79 -5.15
CA LEU A 140 -23.48 -5.57 -6.11
C LEU A 140 -22.58 -6.80 -6.23
N VAL A 141 -22.18 -7.40 -5.10
CA VAL A 141 -21.37 -8.64 -5.12
C VAL A 141 -22.12 -9.77 -5.82
N GLN A 142 -23.41 -9.96 -5.54
CA GLN A 142 -24.23 -10.95 -6.21
C GLN A 142 -24.35 -10.70 -7.72
N TYR A 143 -24.47 -9.44 -8.14
CA TYR A 143 -24.56 -9.05 -9.54
C TYR A 143 -23.25 -9.29 -10.29
N LEU A 144 -22.12 -8.87 -9.70
CA LEU A 144 -20.80 -8.96 -10.34
C LEU A 144 -20.25 -10.39 -10.32
N TYR A 145 -20.46 -11.13 -9.23
CA TYR A 145 -19.82 -12.44 -8.99
C TYR A 145 -20.82 -13.60 -8.98
N GLY A 146 -22.04 -13.42 -9.47
CA GLY A 146 -23.07 -14.47 -9.47
C GLY A 146 -22.68 -15.77 -10.21
N SER A 147 -21.78 -15.69 -11.19
CA SER A 147 -21.21 -16.86 -11.88
C SER A 147 -20.10 -17.58 -11.09
N MET A 148 -19.71 -17.03 -9.94
CA MET A 148 -18.63 -17.50 -9.07
C MET A 148 -19.17 -17.65 -7.64
N PRO A 149 -20.00 -18.70 -7.38
CA PRO A 149 -20.71 -18.86 -6.12
C PRO A 149 -19.78 -18.89 -4.91
N GLU A 150 -18.52 -19.32 -5.05
CA GLU A 150 -17.51 -19.32 -4.01
C GLU A 150 -17.25 -17.90 -3.45
N VAL A 151 -17.19 -16.89 -4.33
CA VAL A 151 -16.98 -15.49 -3.95
C VAL A 151 -18.18 -14.94 -3.18
N VAL A 152 -19.38 -15.18 -3.72
CA VAL A 152 -20.65 -14.76 -3.10
C VAL A 152 -20.83 -15.43 -1.74
N GLU A 153 -20.58 -16.74 -1.66
CA GLU A 153 -20.66 -17.50 -0.43
C GLU A 153 -19.68 -16.98 0.62
N ALA A 154 -18.41 -16.79 0.25
CA ALA A 154 -17.40 -16.24 1.16
C ALA A 154 -17.82 -14.87 1.69
N TYR A 155 -18.16 -13.94 0.80
CA TYR A 155 -18.58 -12.58 1.17
C TYR A 155 -19.78 -12.59 2.13
N ASN A 156 -20.80 -13.39 1.85
CA ASN A 156 -21.98 -13.51 2.69
C ASN A 156 -21.69 -14.16 4.04
N SER A 157 -20.69 -15.04 4.11
CA SER A 157 -20.32 -15.79 5.33
C SER A 157 -19.40 -15.03 6.28
N LEU A 158 -18.79 -13.91 5.84
CA LEU A 158 -17.90 -13.13 6.70
C LEU A 158 -18.64 -12.60 7.94
N PRO A 159 -18.10 -12.82 9.16
CA PRO A 159 -18.85 -12.65 10.40
C PRO A 159 -18.90 -11.21 10.93
N ALA A 160 -18.18 -10.27 10.31
CA ALA A 160 -18.14 -8.88 10.75
C ALA A 160 -18.16 -7.89 9.56
N PRO A 161 -18.78 -6.71 9.73
CA PRO A 161 -18.80 -5.67 8.69
C PRO A 161 -17.42 -5.24 8.19
N VAL A 162 -16.42 -5.13 9.08
CA VAL A 162 -15.05 -4.74 8.68
C VAL A 162 -14.43 -5.74 7.69
N LEU A 163 -14.61 -7.04 7.92
CA LEU A 163 -14.13 -8.07 7.02
C LEU A 163 -14.82 -7.99 5.65
N LYS A 164 -16.13 -7.69 5.64
CA LYS A 164 -16.91 -7.48 4.41
C LYS A 164 -16.45 -6.24 3.66
N ALA A 165 -16.23 -5.12 4.35
CA ALA A 165 -15.75 -3.88 3.73
C ALA A 165 -14.35 -4.07 3.10
N ASP A 166 -13.44 -4.71 3.84
CA ASP A 166 -12.11 -5.07 3.35
C ASP A 166 -12.17 -5.97 2.09
N LEU A 167 -13.01 -7.00 2.06
CA LEU A 167 -13.16 -7.82 0.85
C LEU A 167 -13.86 -7.05 -0.28
N PHE A 168 -14.87 -6.23 0.04
CA PHE A 168 -15.64 -5.47 -0.95
C PHE A 168 -14.75 -4.54 -1.77
N ARG A 169 -13.81 -3.81 -1.15
CA ARG A 169 -12.93 -2.90 -1.87
C ARG A 169 -12.11 -3.59 -2.96
N TYR A 170 -11.64 -4.81 -2.70
CA TYR A 170 -10.91 -5.58 -3.70
C TYR A 170 -11.84 -6.09 -4.80
N LEU A 171 -13.04 -6.54 -4.44
CA LEU A 171 -14.04 -7.01 -5.40
C LEU A 171 -14.49 -5.90 -6.35
N ILE A 172 -14.84 -4.72 -5.83
CA ILE A 172 -15.32 -3.62 -6.67
C ILE A 172 -14.21 -3.13 -7.61
N LEU A 173 -12.98 -2.98 -7.12
CA LEU A 173 -11.84 -2.61 -7.95
C LEU A 173 -11.48 -3.69 -8.97
N LEU A 174 -11.58 -4.97 -8.61
CA LEU A 174 -11.32 -6.06 -9.55
C LEU A 174 -12.32 -6.04 -10.71
N ALA A 175 -13.59 -5.82 -10.40
CA ALA A 175 -14.66 -5.86 -11.40
C ALA A 175 -14.81 -4.57 -12.22
N ARG A 176 -14.60 -3.41 -11.59
CA ARG A 176 -14.92 -2.10 -12.18
C ARG A 176 -13.73 -1.15 -12.26
N GLY A 177 -12.61 -1.45 -11.61
CA GLY A 177 -11.49 -0.54 -11.45
C GLY A 177 -11.91 0.77 -10.78
N GLY A 178 -11.14 1.82 -11.05
CA GLY A 178 -11.32 3.14 -10.48
C GLY A 178 -10.57 3.27 -9.16
N ILE A 179 -11.15 4.00 -8.22
CA ILE A 179 -10.56 4.29 -6.92
C ILE A 179 -11.50 3.77 -5.84
N TYR A 180 -10.96 3.08 -4.85
CA TYR A 180 -11.65 2.85 -3.60
C TYR A 180 -11.03 3.75 -2.54
N SER A 181 -11.85 4.34 -1.67
CA SER A 181 -11.39 4.98 -0.43
C SER A 181 -12.33 4.74 0.75
N ASP A 182 -11.80 4.54 1.96
CA ASP A 182 -12.62 4.45 3.17
C ASP A 182 -13.35 5.79 3.44
N ILE A 183 -14.52 5.75 4.11
CA ILE A 183 -15.39 6.92 4.25
C ILE A 183 -14.79 8.03 5.13
N ASP A 184 -13.87 7.68 6.03
CA ASP A 184 -13.19 8.60 6.94
C ASP A 184 -11.89 9.17 6.34
N THR A 185 -11.86 9.30 5.01
CA THR A 185 -10.75 9.89 4.24
C THR A 185 -11.12 11.21 3.60
N GLU A 186 -10.17 12.14 3.59
CA GLU A 186 -10.24 13.42 2.89
C GLU A 186 -9.32 13.41 1.66
N ALA A 187 -9.86 13.77 0.50
CA ALA A 187 -9.09 13.98 -0.71
C ALA A 187 -8.44 15.38 -0.68
N LEU A 188 -7.13 15.43 -0.46
CA LEU A 188 -6.36 16.68 -0.39
C LEU A 188 -5.94 17.19 -1.78
N LYS A 189 -5.76 16.27 -2.74
CA LYS A 189 -5.33 16.56 -4.10
C LYS A 189 -6.14 15.76 -5.13
N PRO A 190 -6.34 16.32 -6.34
CA PRO A 190 -6.94 15.59 -7.46
C PRO A 190 -6.18 14.29 -7.75
N VAL A 191 -6.91 13.23 -8.09
CA VAL A 191 -6.33 11.92 -8.46
C VAL A 191 -5.40 12.04 -9.66
N VAL A 192 -5.73 12.95 -10.58
CA VAL A 192 -4.91 13.20 -11.78
C VAL A 192 -3.50 13.71 -11.45
N ASP A 193 -3.27 14.19 -10.22
CA ASP A 193 -1.98 14.70 -9.74
C ASP A 193 -1.18 13.65 -8.93
N TRP A 194 -1.70 12.43 -8.73
CA TRP A 194 -1.04 11.43 -7.87
C TRP A 194 0.23 10.86 -8.50
N LEU A 195 0.29 10.80 -9.83
CA LEU A 195 1.46 10.36 -10.58
C LEU A 195 2.31 11.57 -10.99
N PRO A 196 3.65 11.47 -10.92
CA PRO A 196 4.51 12.56 -11.38
C PRO A 196 4.42 12.71 -12.90
N GLU A 197 4.67 13.92 -13.41
CA GLU A 197 4.53 14.26 -14.84
C GLU A 197 5.36 13.38 -15.78
N ASP A 198 6.49 12.84 -15.31
CA ASP A 198 7.38 11.97 -16.06
C ASP A 198 6.96 10.49 -16.05
N MET A 199 5.90 10.13 -15.32
CA MET A 199 5.33 8.80 -15.27
C MET A 199 4.08 8.70 -16.15
N ASP A 200 4.21 8.05 -17.31
CA ASP A 200 3.10 7.82 -18.23
C ASP A 200 1.98 6.99 -17.57
N PRO A 201 0.77 7.55 -17.36
CA PRO A 201 -0.34 6.84 -16.72
C PRO A 201 -0.84 5.62 -17.51
N SER A 202 -0.60 5.57 -18.83
CA SER A 202 -0.97 4.40 -19.64
C SER A 202 -0.16 3.16 -19.24
N SER A 203 1.05 3.37 -18.74
CA SER A 203 2.00 2.34 -18.33
C SER A 203 1.81 1.87 -16.88
N VAL A 204 0.79 2.37 -16.18
CA VAL A 204 0.46 2.06 -14.79
C VAL A 204 -0.93 1.42 -14.73
N GLY A 205 -1.08 0.30 -14.03
CA GLY A 205 -2.35 -0.39 -13.81
C GLY A 205 -2.82 -0.42 -12.35
N LEU A 206 -1.95 -0.06 -11.42
CA LEU A 206 -2.23 0.00 -10.00
C LEU A 206 -1.44 1.14 -9.34
N VAL A 207 -2.10 1.95 -8.54
CA VAL A 207 -1.47 2.99 -7.70
C VAL A 207 -1.79 2.67 -6.24
N ILE A 208 -0.73 2.55 -5.44
CA ILE A 208 -0.79 2.21 -4.01
C ILE A 208 0.12 3.14 -3.23
N GLY A 209 -0.23 3.43 -1.98
CA GLY A 209 0.64 4.16 -1.06
C GLY A 209 1.20 3.27 0.03
N ILE A 210 2.27 3.71 0.67
CA ILE A 210 2.71 3.13 1.95
C ILE A 210 1.81 3.67 3.06
N GLU A 211 1.28 2.79 3.91
CA GLU A 211 0.53 3.16 5.12
C GLU A 211 1.45 3.22 6.33
N ALA A 212 2.34 2.24 6.45
CA ALA A 212 3.27 2.16 7.57
C ALA A 212 4.64 1.63 7.12
N ASP A 213 5.69 2.29 7.59
CA ASP A 213 7.09 1.91 7.43
C ASP A 213 7.82 1.99 8.79
N PRO A 214 7.48 1.13 9.75
CA PRO A 214 8.03 1.19 11.10
C PRO A 214 9.51 0.83 11.14
N ASP A 215 10.36 1.86 11.29
CA ASP A 215 11.80 1.67 11.48
C ASP A 215 12.18 1.51 12.97
N ARG A 216 11.73 0.40 13.57
CA ARG A 216 11.98 0.06 14.98
C ARG A 216 12.12 -1.45 15.19
N PRO A 217 13.02 -1.94 16.07
CA PRO A 217 13.25 -3.38 16.27
C PRO A 217 12.01 -4.18 16.71
N ASP A 218 11.09 -3.54 17.43
CA ASP A 218 9.86 -4.12 17.96
C ASP A 218 8.64 -3.88 17.05
N TRP A 219 8.84 -3.53 15.77
CA TRP A 219 7.76 -3.25 14.82
C TRP A 219 6.69 -4.36 14.79
N HIS A 220 7.12 -5.62 14.89
CA HIS A 220 6.28 -6.82 14.81
C HIS A 220 5.28 -6.95 15.97
N GLN A 221 5.41 -6.14 17.02
CA GLN A 221 4.43 -6.08 18.11
C GLN A 221 3.23 -5.17 17.77
N TRP A 222 3.42 -4.25 16.82
CA TRP A 222 2.48 -3.17 16.51
C TRP A 222 1.95 -3.23 15.07
N TYR A 223 2.73 -3.81 14.17
CA TYR A 223 2.48 -3.85 12.73
C TYR A 223 2.56 -5.29 12.23
N SER A 224 1.72 -5.62 11.25
CA SER A 224 1.67 -6.95 10.65
C SER A 224 2.87 -7.23 9.75
N ARG A 225 3.45 -6.19 9.13
CA ARG A 225 4.58 -6.31 8.20
C ARG A 225 5.57 -5.16 8.40
N ARG A 226 6.84 -5.36 8.02
CA ARG A 226 7.90 -4.34 8.13
C ARG A 226 7.61 -3.11 7.26
N ILE A 227 6.90 -3.30 6.14
CA ILE A 227 6.17 -2.26 5.42
C ILE A 227 4.75 -2.76 5.22
N GLN A 228 3.78 -1.86 5.35
CA GLN A 228 2.40 -2.11 4.99
C GLN A 228 1.99 -1.14 3.89
N PHE A 229 1.46 -1.67 2.80
CA PHE A 229 0.80 -0.86 1.79
C PHE A 229 -0.61 -0.51 2.24
N CYS A 230 -1.00 0.74 1.97
CA CYS A 230 -2.33 1.26 2.21
C CYS A 230 -3.35 0.43 1.41
N GLN A 231 -4.34 -0.09 2.14
CA GLN A 231 -5.51 -0.74 1.54
C GLN A 231 -6.76 0.12 1.62
N TRP A 232 -6.76 1.18 2.43
CA TRP A 232 -7.93 2.01 2.65
C TRP A 232 -8.08 3.09 1.56
N THR A 233 -7.07 3.32 0.71
CA THR A 233 -7.18 4.00 -0.60
C THR A 233 -6.35 3.27 -1.65
N ILE A 234 -6.96 2.92 -2.78
CA ILE A 234 -6.33 2.19 -3.89
C ILE A 234 -6.90 2.71 -5.21
N GLN A 235 -6.07 2.93 -6.23
CA GLN A 235 -6.52 3.15 -7.61
C GLN A 235 -6.07 1.98 -8.49
N ALA A 236 -6.98 1.37 -9.25
CA ALA A 236 -6.68 0.21 -10.08
C ALA A 236 -7.42 0.22 -11.42
N LYS A 237 -6.79 -0.36 -12.44
CA LYS A 237 -7.49 -0.83 -13.64
C LYS A 237 -8.24 -2.13 -13.32
N PRO A 238 -9.41 -2.37 -13.93
CA PRO A 238 -10.15 -3.61 -13.71
C PRO A 238 -9.30 -4.83 -14.10
N GLY A 239 -9.49 -5.93 -13.38
CA GLY A 239 -8.77 -7.17 -13.65
C GLY A 239 -7.33 -7.23 -13.13
N HIS A 240 -6.77 -6.19 -12.50
CA HIS A 240 -5.35 -6.18 -12.11
C HIS A 240 -4.92 -7.46 -11.34
N PRO A 241 -3.78 -8.10 -11.67
CA PRO A 241 -3.37 -9.38 -11.07
C PRO A 241 -3.30 -9.41 -9.54
N VAL A 242 -2.82 -8.34 -8.91
CA VAL A 242 -2.79 -8.20 -7.44
C VAL A 242 -4.19 -8.34 -6.84
N LEU A 243 -5.22 -7.74 -7.48
CA LEU A 243 -6.60 -7.82 -7.01
C LEU A 243 -7.18 -9.23 -7.16
N ARG A 244 -6.82 -9.95 -8.24
CA ARG A 244 -7.23 -11.35 -8.40
C ARG A 244 -6.63 -12.24 -7.30
N ASP A 245 -5.35 -12.06 -7.01
CA ASP A 245 -4.62 -12.84 -6.01
C ASP A 245 -5.16 -12.60 -4.59
N VAL A 246 -5.34 -11.33 -4.18
CA VAL A 246 -5.87 -11.01 -2.85
C VAL A 246 -7.33 -11.49 -2.69
N VAL A 247 -8.17 -11.34 -3.71
CA VAL A 247 -9.56 -11.84 -3.69
C VAL A 247 -9.58 -13.36 -3.56
N ALA A 248 -8.80 -14.08 -4.39
CA ALA A 248 -8.73 -15.53 -4.33
C ALA A 248 -8.28 -16.01 -2.94
N THR A 249 -7.21 -15.40 -2.41
CA THR A 249 -6.65 -15.72 -1.10
C THR A 249 -7.69 -15.56 0.02
N ILE A 250 -8.37 -14.40 0.07
CA ILE A 250 -9.37 -14.12 1.11
C ILE A 250 -10.56 -15.08 0.99
N VAL A 251 -11.07 -15.30 -0.22
CA VAL A 251 -12.23 -16.18 -0.45
C VAL A 251 -11.92 -17.61 -0.07
N GLU A 252 -10.77 -18.14 -0.47
CA GLU A 252 -10.35 -19.50 -0.12
C GLU A 252 -10.15 -19.67 1.39
N ASP A 253 -9.57 -18.68 2.06
CA ASP A 253 -9.44 -18.70 3.53
C ASP A 253 -10.78 -18.61 4.24
N ALA A 254 -11.70 -17.76 3.76
CA ALA A 254 -13.05 -17.65 4.30
C ALA A 254 -13.76 -19.00 4.22
N LEU A 255 -13.75 -19.65 3.05
CA LEU A 255 -14.43 -20.93 2.84
C LEU A 255 -13.74 -22.06 3.62
N ARG A 256 -12.40 -22.06 3.71
CA ARG A 256 -11.64 -22.99 4.56
C ARG A 256 -12.04 -22.84 6.03
N MET A 257 -12.09 -21.63 6.56
CA MET A 257 -12.50 -21.36 7.94
C MET A 257 -13.97 -21.70 8.18
N LYS A 258 -14.84 -21.43 7.20
CA LYS A 258 -16.26 -21.80 7.25
C LYS A 258 -16.43 -23.31 7.34
N LYS A 259 -15.75 -24.07 6.48
CA LYS A 259 -15.75 -25.54 6.47
C LYS A 259 -15.25 -26.13 7.80
N LYS A 260 -14.29 -25.48 8.44
CA LYS A 260 -13.78 -25.85 9.77
C LYS A 260 -14.68 -25.42 10.93
N GLY A 261 -15.73 -24.62 10.70
CA GLY A 261 -16.60 -24.10 11.75
C GLY A 261 -15.96 -23.02 12.63
N ILE A 262 -14.92 -22.35 12.13
CA ILE A 262 -14.15 -21.32 12.86
C ILE A 262 -14.31 -19.90 12.28
N LEU A 263 -15.07 -19.74 11.20
CA LEU A 263 -15.40 -18.41 10.62
C LEU A 263 -16.42 -17.66 11.49
N THR A 264 -16.00 -17.29 12.69
CA THR A 264 -16.75 -16.51 13.68
C THR A 264 -15.77 -15.63 14.42
N MET A 265 -16.17 -14.43 14.84
CA MET A 265 -15.24 -13.45 15.46
C MET A 265 -14.45 -14.00 16.66
N SER A 266 -14.96 -15.00 17.39
CA SER A 266 -14.29 -15.61 18.54
C SER A 266 -13.34 -16.77 18.19
N LYS A 267 -13.33 -17.25 16.95
CA LYS A 267 -12.59 -18.47 16.55
C LYS A 267 -11.70 -18.30 15.31
N LEU A 268 -11.64 -17.10 14.72
CA LEU A 268 -10.79 -16.84 13.55
C LEU A 268 -9.35 -17.28 13.85
N ASP A 269 -8.72 -18.00 12.90
CA ASP A 269 -7.31 -18.37 13.00
C ASP A 269 -6.36 -17.26 12.52
N LYS A 270 -6.92 -16.12 12.10
CA LYS A 270 -6.24 -14.91 11.65
C LYS A 270 -6.91 -13.67 12.26
N SER A 271 -6.13 -12.64 12.56
CA SER A 271 -6.67 -11.33 12.93
C SER A 271 -7.34 -10.67 11.72
N VAL A 272 -8.14 -9.61 11.94
CA VAL A 272 -8.68 -8.78 10.84
C VAL A 272 -7.56 -8.30 9.91
N MET A 273 -6.43 -7.86 10.50
CA MET A 273 -5.27 -7.37 9.75
C MET A 273 -4.61 -8.44 8.88
N GLU A 274 -4.56 -9.69 9.35
CA GLU A 274 -3.98 -10.84 8.64
C GLU A 274 -4.94 -11.50 7.64
N PHE A 275 -6.26 -11.38 7.87
CA PHE A 275 -7.25 -12.09 7.08
C PHE A 275 -7.69 -11.30 5.85
N THR A 276 -8.25 -10.11 6.05
CA THR A 276 -8.80 -9.25 4.97
C THR A 276 -8.08 -7.91 4.88
N GLY A 277 -7.31 -7.56 5.91
CA GLY A 277 -6.69 -6.27 6.09
C GLY A 277 -5.36 -6.07 5.35
N PRO A 278 -4.51 -5.12 5.81
CA PRO A 278 -3.34 -4.69 5.05
C PRO A 278 -2.25 -5.76 4.92
N ALA A 279 -2.24 -6.80 5.75
CA ALA A 279 -1.20 -7.82 5.68
C ALA A 279 -1.35 -8.71 4.44
N VAL A 280 -2.55 -9.26 4.20
CA VAL A 280 -2.81 -10.09 3.01
C VAL A 280 -2.68 -9.29 1.72
N TRP A 281 -3.05 -8.00 1.77
CA TRP A 281 -2.85 -7.04 0.68
C TRP A 281 -1.38 -6.82 0.36
N THR A 282 -0.59 -6.53 1.38
CA THR A 282 0.86 -6.34 1.25
C THR A 282 1.53 -7.59 0.69
N ASP A 283 1.15 -8.77 1.20
CA ASP A 283 1.68 -10.04 0.71
C ASP A 283 1.29 -10.31 -0.76
N ALA A 284 0.08 -9.93 -1.18
CA ALA A 284 -0.36 -10.06 -2.58
C ALA A 284 0.46 -9.18 -3.54
N ILE A 285 0.79 -7.96 -3.11
CA ILE A 285 1.66 -7.04 -3.86
C ILE A 285 3.07 -7.62 -3.99
N PHE A 286 3.67 -8.11 -2.89
CA PHE A 286 5.00 -8.73 -2.97
C PHE A 286 5.00 -10.04 -3.76
N ARG A 287 3.92 -10.84 -3.68
CA ARG A 287 3.76 -12.02 -4.57
C ARG A 287 3.76 -11.59 -6.02
N TYR A 288 3.03 -10.52 -6.38
CA TYR A 288 3.02 -9.99 -7.73
C TYR A 288 4.41 -9.55 -8.19
N PHE A 289 5.09 -8.69 -7.43
CA PHE A 289 6.44 -8.21 -7.79
C PHE A 289 7.48 -9.31 -7.99
N ASN A 290 7.29 -10.45 -7.33
CA ASN A 290 8.19 -11.59 -7.40
C ASN A 290 7.65 -12.74 -8.28
N ASN A 291 6.58 -12.50 -9.04
CA ASN A 291 5.97 -13.53 -9.86
C ASN A 291 6.65 -13.60 -11.24
N PRO A 292 7.27 -14.73 -11.61
CA PRO A 292 7.97 -14.89 -12.88
C PRO A 292 7.04 -14.85 -14.11
N ASP A 293 5.73 -15.06 -13.93
CA ASP A 293 4.75 -14.93 -15.02
C ASP A 293 4.56 -13.47 -15.46
N TYR A 294 4.83 -12.52 -14.57
CA TYR A 294 4.69 -11.08 -14.82
C TYR A 294 6.03 -10.34 -14.92
N PHE A 295 7.12 -10.91 -14.42
CA PHE A 295 8.43 -10.27 -14.34
C PHE A 295 9.56 -11.22 -14.72
N ILE A 296 10.45 -10.80 -15.63
CA ILE A 296 11.69 -11.53 -15.91
C ILE A 296 12.75 -11.05 -14.90
N SER A 297 13.13 -11.91 -13.96
CA SER A 297 14.22 -11.66 -13.01
C SER A 297 15.56 -11.86 -13.71
N GLU A 298 16.15 -10.78 -14.25
CA GLU A 298 17.54 -10.79 -14.71
C GLU A 298 18.50 -10.52 -13.53
N GLY A 299 18.53 -11.42 -12.55
CA GLY A 299 19.57 -11.46 -11.52
C GLY A 299 19.49 -10.39 -10.41
N THR A 300 18.37 -9.65 -10.30
CA THR A 300 18.21 -8.53 -9.35
C THR A 300 17.70 -8.93 -7.95
N GLY A 301 17.59 -10.22 -7.64
CA GLY A 301 17.01 -10.68 -6.37
C GLY A 301 15.50 -10.46 -6.29
N ASN A 302 14.89 -10.90 -5.18
CA ASN A 302 13.47 -10.67 -4.92
C ASN A 302 13.24 -9.22 -4.49
N VAL A 303 12.13 -8.63 -4.93
CA VAL A 303 11.62 -7.36 -4.40
C VAL A 303 11.14 -7.58 -2.97
N THR A 304 11.66 -6.80 -2.01
CA THR A 304 11.37 -6.91 -0.59
C THR A 304 11.04 -5.54 0.02
N TYR A 305 10.82 -5.47 1.34
CA TYR A 305 10.50 -4.19 1.99
C TYR A 305 11.67 -3.19 1.91
N GLU A 306 12.90 -3.68 1.79
CA GLU A 306 14.11 -2.87 1.61
C GLU A 306 14.05 -2.00 0.34
N ASP A 307 13.28 -2.40 -0.67
CA ASP A 307 13.07 -1.62 -1.89
C ASP A 307 12.19 -0.37 -1.71
N PHE A 308 11.50 -0.28 -0.57
CA PHE A 308 10.47 0.73 -0.31
C PHE A 308 10.66 1.48 1.01
N THR A 309 11.50 0.99 1.92
CA THR A 309 11.71 1.65 3.23
C THR A 309 12.40 2.99 3.04
N GLY A 310 11.87 4.04 3.68
CA GLY A 310 12.35 5.42 3.52
C GLY A 310 11.99 6.06 2.17
N LEU A 311 11.02 5.53 1.43
CA LEU A 311 10.57 6.10 0.16
C LEU A 311 10.03 7.53 0.36
N THR A 312 10.62 8.51 -0.36
CA THR A 312 10.25 9.93 -0.29
C THR A 312 9.63 10.48 -1.58
N ILE A 313 9.73 9.73 -2.67
CA ILE A 313 9.15 10.04 -3.99
C ILE A 313 8.49 8.79 -4.55
N GLN A 314 7.61 8.94 -5.53
CA GLN A 314 6.96 7.81 -6.18
C GLN A 314 7.98 6.88 -6.84
N LYS A 315 7.79 5.56 -6.69
CA LYS A 315 8.60 4.53 -7.36
C LYS A 315 7.68 3.64 -8.17
N LYS A 316 8.08 3.31 -9.38
CA LYS A 316 7.33 2.40 -10.24
C LYS A 316 8.03 1.05 -10.34
N ILE A 317 7.30 -0.05 -10.10
CA ILE A 317 7.77 -1.41 -10.34
C ILE A 317 6.78 -2.10 -11.26
N GLY A 318 7.22 -2.50 -12.44
CA GLY A 318 6.33 -3.07 -13.45
C GLY A 318 5.30 -2.06 -13.93
N ASP A 319 4.03 -2.32 -13.64
CA ASP A 319 2.88 -1.45 -13.87
C ASP A 319 2.26 -0.92 -12.56
N VAL A 320 2.96 -1.06 -11.43
CA VAL A 320 2.52 -0.54 -10.14
C VAL A 320 3.28 0.72 -9.79
N ALA A 321 2.57 1.81 -9.53
CA ALA A 321 3.10 3.02 -8.92
C ALA A 321 2.94 2.93 -7.39
N VAL A 322 4.07 3.00 -6.68
CA VAL A 322 4.13 3.00 -5.22
C VAL A 322 4.43 4.41 -4.75
N LEU A 323 3.50 4.98 -3.99
CA LEU A 323 3.56 6.32 -3.44
C LEU A 323 4.21 6.28 -2.03
N PRO A 324 4.99 7.31 -1.66
CA PRO A 324 5.60 7.40 -0.34
C PRO A 324 4.53 7.49 0.76
N ILE A 325 4.92 7.23 2.01
CA ILE A 325 3.99 7.27 3.15
C ILE A 325 3.28 8.62 3.28
N THR A 326 3.94 9.73 2.94
CA THR A 326 3.33 11.06 2.92
C THR A 326 2.10 11.14 2.02
N SER A 327 2.02 10.34 0.96
CA SER A 327 0.93 10.46 0.00
C SER A 327 -0.42 10.04 0.52
N PHE A 328 -0.48 8.91 1.22
CA PHE A 328 -1.73 8.41 1.80
C PHE A 328 -1.72 8.50 3.34
N SER A 329 -0.59 8.61 4.01
CA SER A 329 -0.55 8.77 5.48
C SER A 329 0.23 10.03 5.92
N PRO A 330 -0.11 11.22 5.40
CA PRO A 330 0.47 12.46 5.89
C PRO A 330 -0.03 12.79 7.31
N GLY A 331 0.76 13.52 8.08
CA GLY A 331 0.38 14.05 9.39
C GLY A 331 0.34 13.02 10.53
N VAL A 332 0.83 11.79 10.31
CA VAL A 332 0.91 10.77 11.39
C VAL A 332 2.11 10.98 12.33
N ASP A 333 2.99 11.95 12.04
CA ASP A 333 4.16 12.34 12.85
C ASP A 333 5.12 11.18 13.22
N GLN A 334 5.17 10.16 12.38
CA GLN A 334 6.02 8.99 12.54
C GLN A 334 6.47 8.44 11.18
N MET A 335 7.49 7.58 11.20
CA MET A 335 7.94 6.83 10.01
C MET A 335 8.36 7.72 8.81
N GLY A 336 8.74 8.98 9.09
CA GLY A 336 9.18 9.94 8.08
C GLY A 336 8.08 10.66 7.31
N ALA A 337 6.79 10.40 7.61
CA ALA A 337 5.65 11.08 7.00
C ALA A 337 5.71 12.59 7.21
N LYS A 338 5.33 13.35 6.17
CA LYS A 338 5.27 14.82 6.19
C LYS A 338 3.86 15.31 6.52
N GLY A 339 3.72 16.63 6.70
CA GLY A 339 2.45 17.28 7.04
C GLY A 339 1.43 17.26 5.90
N LEU A 340 0.21 17.72 6.20
CA LEU A 340 -0.91 17.80 5.24
C LEU A 340 -0.69 18.87 4.16
N ASP A 341 0.23 19.80 4.37
CA ASP A 341 0.63 20.86 3.46
C ASP A 341 1.74 20.44 2.48
N ASP A 342 2.29 19.23 2.66
CA ASP A 342 3.32 18.70 1.77
C ASP A 342 2.77 18.50 0.34
N PRO A 343 3.52 18.83 -0.73
CA PRO A 343 3.06 18.64 -2.10
C PRO A 343 2.66 17.20 -2.43
N LEU A 344 3.27 16.23 -1.74
CA LEU A 344 2.96 14.81 -1.93
C LEU A 344 1.80 14.33 -1.09
N ALA A 345 1.23 15.14 -0.18
CA ALA A 345 0.08 14.76 0.66
C ALA A 345 -1.21 14.74 -0.17
N PHE A 346 -1.68 13.55 -0.56
CA PHE A 346 -2.79 13.38 -1.49
C PHE A 346 -4.10 13.01 -0.81
N VAL A 347 -4.03 12.16 0.22
CA VAL A 347 -5.19 11.70 0.98
C VAL A 347 -4.84 11.69 2.45
N SER A 348 -5.76 12.17 3.29
CA SER A 348 -5.62 12.10 4.75
C SER A 348 -6.67 11.18 5.33
N HIS A 349 -6.27 10.28 6.22
CA HIS A 349 -7.15 9.33 6.90
C HIS A 349 -7.38 9.78 8.35
N ARG A 350 -8.63 9.73 8.84
CA ARG A 350 -8.98 10.15 10.21
C ARG A 350 -8.82 9.06 11.27
N PHE A 351 -8.54 7.82 10.86
CA PHE A 351 -8.24 6.68 11.73
C PHE A 351 -9.33 6.43 12.79
N GLU A 352 -10.60 6.70 12.49
CA GLU A 352 -11.68 6.66 13.49
C GLU A 352 -11.87 5.25 14.08
N GLY A 353 -11.46 4.21 13.36
CA GLY A 353 -11.58 2.83 13.82
C GLY A 353 -13.03 2.49 14.16
N SER A 354 -13.98 2.99 13.37
CA SER A 354 -15.43 2.94 13.66
C SER A 354 -15.99 1.51 13.76
N TRP A 355 -15.21 0.51 13.35
CA TRP A 355 -15.49 -0.91 13.51
C TRP A 355 -15.02 -1.49 14.86
N LYS A 356 -14.08 -0.83 15.54
CA LYS A 356 -13.61 -1.23 16.88
C LYS A 356 -14.66 -0.87 17.94
N PRO A 357 -14.72 -1.65 19.04
CA PRO A 357 -15.41 -1.24 20.26
C PRO A 357 -15.04 0.19 20.67
N GLN A 358 -15.99 0.95 21.20
CA GLN A 358 -15.77 2.38 21.47
C GLN A 358 -14.61 2.66 22.45
N ASN A 359 -14.31 1.71 23.34
CA ASN A 359 -13.18 1.74 24.27
C ASN A 359 -11.82 1.43 23.63
N GLU A 360 -11.79 1.00 22.37
CA GLU A 360 -10.57 0.69 21.61
C GLU A 360 -10.29 1.72 20.50
N ARG A 361 -11.15 2.74 20.37
CA ARG A 361 -10.95 3.85 19.42
C ARG A 361 -9.99 4.86 20.03
N ILE A 362 -8.98 5.25 19.26
CA ILE A 362 -8.07 6.34 19.60
C ILE A 362 -8.72 7.59 19.01
N TYR A 363 -9.11 8.54 19.87
CA TYR A 363 -9.68 9.84 19.45
C TYR A 363 -8.59 10.88 19.30
#